data_AF-A0A925UP51-F1
#
_entry.id   AF-A0A925UP51-F1
#
_cell.length_a   1.000
_cell.length_b   1.000
_cell.length_c   1.000
_cell.angle_alpha   90.00
_cell.angle_beta   90.00
_cell.angle_gamma   90.00
#
_symmetry.space_group_name_H-M   'P 1'
#
loop_
_entity.id
_entity.type
_entity.pdbx_description
1 polymer ?
#
loop_
_entity_poly.entity_id
_entity_poly.type
_entity_poly.pdbx_seq_one_letter_code
_entity_poly.pdbx_strand_id
1 'polypeptide(L)'
;MNSINTSYLGIGIIALFIILLVVFIIKKAIKLLVFLIIIILVISAYNVFVNKVKPIDLFNGFKTNISYGKDITDYSVKIKTSVANIKDAMGNKSLDAKSANVLKEENENLNRYLTEVKPLEHTEKLNSFHNSYCEYLKSIVGTSDNAIKLASSKNISGLNELLEQFNSGLDQLTKLSGDL
;
A
#
# COMPACT_ATOMS: atom_id res chain seq x y z
N MET A 1 -32.63 -10.91 49.99
CA MET A 1 -31.16 -11.10 49.88
C MET A 1 -30.83 -11.96 48.66
N ASN A 2 -31.19 -11.50 47.44
CA ASN A 2 -31.06 -12.30 46.20
C ASN A 2 -30.67 -11.51 44.93
N SER A 3 -30.44 -10.19 44.99
CA SER A 3 -30.10 -9.40 43.78
C SER A 3 -28.60 -9.31 43.47
N ILE A 4 -27.73 -9.73 44.40
CA ILE A 4 -26.28 -9.64 44.23
C ILE A 4 -25.76 -10.79 43.35
N ASN A 5 -26.35 -11.99 43.42
CA ASN A 5 -25.87 -13.17 42.68
C ASN A 5 -26.21 -13.15 41.17
N THR A 6 -27.32 -12.54 40.78
CA THR A 6 -27.76 -12.50 39.36
C THR A 6 -26.91 -11.55 38.51
N SER A 7 -26.37 -10.49 39.11
CA SER A 7 -25.54 -9.49 38.42
C SER A 7 -24.17 -10.05 38.04
N TYR A 8 -23.52 -10.81 38.93
CA TYR A 8 -22.23 -11.44 38.64
C TYR A 8 -22.35 -12.61 37.66
N LEU A 9 -23.45 -13.37 37.70
CA LEU A 9 -23.74 -14.41 36.71
C LEU A 9 -23.97 -13.82 35.31
N GLY A 10 -24.68 -12.69 35.20
CA GLY A 10 -24.86 -11.98 33.93
C GLY A 10 -23.54 -11.48 33.32
N ILE A 11 -22.67 -10.89 34.14
CA ILE A 11 -21.33 -10.44 33.72
C ILE A 11 -20.46 -11.63 33.30
N GLY A 12 -20.52 -12.74 34.05
CA GLY A 12 -19.79 -13.97 33.73
C GLY A 12 -20.20 -14.58 32.39
N ILE A 13 -21.49 -14.60 32.06
CA ILE A 13 -22.00 -15.11 30.77
C ILE A 13 -21.55 -14.23 29.59
N ILE A 14 -21.58 -12.90 29.75
CA ILE A 14 -21.10 -11.97 28.71
C ILE A 14 -19.60 -12.15 28.48
N ALA A 15 -18.80 -12.27 29.55
CA ALA A 15 -17.38 -12.53 29.44
C ALA A 15 -17.09 -13.87 28.73
N LEU A 16 -17.86 -14.92 29.04
CA LEU A 16 -17.74 -16.22 28.38
C LEU A 16 -18.07 -16.14 26.88
N PHE A 17 -19.10 -15.36 26.53
CA PHE A 17 -19.51 -15.14 25.14
C PHE A 17 -18.41 -14.42 24.34
N ILE A 18 -17.78 -13.40 24.92
CA ILE A 18 -16.65 -12.68 24.30
C ILE A 18 -15.45 -13.61 24.10
N ILE A 19 -15.11 -14.43 25.11
CA ILE A 19 -14.01 -15.40 25.00
C ILE A 19 -14.28 -16.42 23.90
N LEU A 20 -15.49 -16.95 23.81
CA LEU A 20 -15.89 -17.88 22.75
C LEU A 20 -15.80 -17.24 21.35
N LEU A 21 -16.19 -15.97 21.22
CA LEU A 21 -16.10 -15.22 19.97
C LEU A 21 -14.63 -15.03 19.54
N VAL A 22 -13.75 -14.67 20.47
CA VAL A 22 -12.30 -14.55 20.24
C VAL A 22 -11.70 -15.90 19.82
N VAL A 23 -12.03 -16.99 20.53
CA VAL A 23 -11.56 -18.34 20.17
C VAL A 23 -12.06 -18.78 18.80
N PHE A 24 -13.30 -18.43 18.43
CA PHE A 24 -13.87 -18.77 17.12
C PHE A 24 -13.14 -18.04 15.98
N ILE A 25 -12.82 -16.76 16.17
CA ILE A 25 -12.03 -15.96 15.22
C ILE A 25 -10.60 -16.53 15.10
N ILE A 26 -9.94 -16.81 16.22
CA ILE A 26 -8.59 -17.39 16.24
C ILE A 26 -8.57 -18.75 15.54
N LYS A 27 -9.53 -19.64 15.81
CA LYS A 27 -9.62 -20.96 15.17
C LYS A 27 -9.79 -20.86 13.65
N LYS A 28 -10.55 -19.86 13.18
CA LYS A 28 -10.72 -19.58 11.75
C LYS A 28 -9.43 -19.02 11.12
N ALA A 29 -8.74 -18.10 11.81
CA ALA A 29 -7.46 -17.55 11.38
C ALA A 29 -6.36 -18.62 11.31
N ILE A 30 -6.28 -19.52 12.30
CA ILE A 30 -5.32 -20.63 12.29
C ILE A 30 -5.59 -21.59 11.13
N LYS A 31 -6.87 -21.93 10.87
CA LYS A 31 -7.21 -22.76 9.71
C LYS A 31 -6.80 -22.11 8.39
N LEU A 32 -7.00 -20.81 8.25
CA LEU A 32 -6.56 -20.05 7.09
C LEU A 32 -5.02 -20.06 6.96
N LEU A 33 -4.31 -19.84 8.06
CA LEU A 33 -2.85 -19.88 8.10
C LEU A 33 -2.31 -21.26 7.68
N VAL A 34 -2.87 -22.34 8.23
CA VAL A 34 -2.50 -23.72 7.87
C VAL A 34 -2.78 -23.99 6.40
N PHE A 35 -3.92 -23.54 5.89
CA PHE A 35 -4.28 -23.67 4.48
C PHE A 35 -3.29 -22.93 3.56
N LEU A 36 -2.90 -21.70 3.91
CA LEU A 36 -1.88 -20.93 3.18
C LEU A 36 -0.51 -21.64 3.19
N ILE A 37 -0.09 -22.20 4.33
CA ILE A 37 1.15 -22.98 4.44
C ILE A 37 1.12 -24.18 3.50
N ILE A 38 0.01 -24.91 3.44
CA ILE A 38 -0.16 -26.06 2.53
C ILE A 38 -0.03 -25.61 1.07
N ILE A 39 -0.68 -24.51 0.67
CA ILE A 39 -0.56 -23.95 -0.68
C ILE A 39 0.90 -23.61 -1.01
N ILE A 40 1.60 -22.93 -0.10
CA ILE A 40 3.02 -22.57 -0.27
C ILE A 40 3.88 -23.84 -0.43
N LEU A 41 3.61 -24.89 0.34
CA LEU A 41 4.32 -26.18 0.22
C LEU A 41 4.06 -26.86 -1.13
N VAL A 42 2.82 -26.86 -1.62
CA VAL A 42 2.47 -27.44 -2.93
C VAL A 42 3.16 -26.68 -4.07
N ILE A 43 3.12 -25.34 -4.05
CA ILE A 43 3.79 -24.49 -5.05
C ILE A 43 5.32 -24.68 -4.99
N SER A 44 5.88 -24.77 -3.79
CA SER A 44 7.31 -25.01 -3.60
C SER A 44 7.72 -26.38 -4.12
N ALA A 45 6.96 -27.42 -3.80
CA ALA A 45 7.17 -28.77 -4.32
C ALA A 45 7.12 -28.80 -5.85
N TYR A 46 6.12 -28.15 -6.47
CA TYR A 46 6.04 -28.04 -7.92
C TYR A 46 7.30 -27.38 -8.52
N ASN A 47 7.77 -26.27 -7.94
CA ASN A 47 8.96 -25.60 -8.45
C ASN A 47 10.26 -26.43 -8.28
N VAL A 48 10.40 -27.18 -7.19
CA VAL A 48 11.57 -28.05 -6.96
C VAL A 48 11.54 -29.27 -7.86
N PHE A 49 10.41 -29.98 -7.92
CA PHE A 49 10.31 -31.27 -8.62
C PHE A 49 10.08 -31.12 -10.13
N VAL A 50 9.29 -30.13 -10.55
CA VAL A 50 8.97 -29.91 -11.97
C VAL A 50 9.92 -28.90 -12.60
N ASN A 51 10.04 -27.72 -12.01
CA ASN A 51 10.87 -26.64 -12.56
C ASN A 51 12.36 -26.75 -12.19
N LYS A 52 12.76 -27.78 -11.44
CA LYS A 52 14.14 -28.08 -11.02
C LYS A 52 14.84 -26.89 -10.34
N VAL A 53 14.08 -26.00 -9.71
CA VAL A 53 14.62 -24.87 -8.95
C VAL A 53 15.19 -25.40 -7.64
N LYS A 54 16.40 -24.96 -7.26
CA LYS A 54 16.97 -25.40 -6.00
C LYS A 54 16.16 -24.81 -4.83
N PRO A 55 15.93 -25.59 -3.76
CA PRO A 55 15.19 -25.09 -2.58
C PRO A 55 15.76 -23.78 -2.00
N ILE A 56 17.08 -23.61 -2.06
CA ILE A 56 17.76 -22.40 -1.56
C ILE A 56 17.42 -21.15 -2.39
N ASP A 57 17.29 -21.29 -3.70
CA ASP A 57 16.95 -20.19 -4.61
C ASP A 57 15.48 -19.79 -4.44
N LEU A 58 14.61 -20.77 -4.19
CA LEU A 58 13.21 -20.54 -3.80
C LEU A 58 13.12 -19.75 -2.49
N PHE A 59 13.85 -20.17 -1.46
CA PHE A 59 13.84 -19.49 -0.17
C PHE A 59 14.36 -18.04 -0.27
N ASN A 60 15.47 -17.83 -0.99
CA ASN A 60 15.99 -16.49 -1.23
C ASN A 60 14.99 -15.63 -2.02
N GLY A 61 14.37 -16.19 -3.06
CA GLY A 61 13.32 -15.51 -3.82
C GLY A 61 12.11 -15.13 -2.97
N PHE A 62 11.67 -16.00 -2.06
CA PHE A 62 10.59 -15.66 -1.11
C PHE A 62 11.01 -14.50 -0.19
N LYS A 63 12.21 -14.54 0.38
CA LYS A 63 12.72 -13.47 1.24
C LYS A 63 12.79 -12.13 0.50
N THR A 64 13.35 -12.13 -0.71
CA THR A 64 13.42 -10.94 -1.57
C THR A 64 12.02 -10.40 -1.87
N ASN A 65 11.08 -11.26 -2.28
CA ASN A 65 9.71 -10.84 -2.58
C ASN A 65 8.96 -10.30 -1.36
N ILE A 66 9.18 -10.86 -0.16
CA ILE A 66 8.58 -10.35 1.08
C ILE A 66 9.13 -8.96 1.42
N SER A 67 10.46 -8.77 1.32
CA SER A 67 11.07 -7.45 1.53
C SER A 67 10.54 -6.44 0.53
N TYR A 68 10.53 -6.82 -0.75
CA TYR A 68 9.99 -6.02 -1.84
C TYR A 68 8.54 -5.60 -1.60
N GLY A 69 7.68 -6.55 -1.22
CA GLY A 69 6.27 -6.26 -0.92
C GLY A 69 6.12 -5.23 0.20
N LYS A 70 6.90 -5.37 1.27
CA LYS A 70 6.93 -4.40 2.38
C LYS A 70 7.38 -3.01 1.89
N ASP A 71 8.47 -2.95 1.14
CA ASP A 71 9.01 -1.68 0.63
C ASP A 71 7.98 -0.99 -0.28
N ILE A 72 7.32 -1.73 -1.18
CA ILE A 72 6.24 -1.21 -2.03
C ILE A 72 5.04 -0.72 -1.22
N THR A 73 4.63 -1.41 -0.16
CA THR A 73 3.57 -0.93 0.73
C THR A 73 3.96 0.37 1.41
N ASP A 74 5.18 0.46 1.95
CA ASP A 74 5.68 1.65 2.64
C ASP A 74 5.77 2.85 1.67
N TYR A 75 6.26 2.65 0.45
CA TYR A 75 6.27 3.70 -0.57
C TYR A 75 4.87 4.11 -1.02
N SER A 76 3.95 3.15 -1.20
CA SER A 76 2.56 3.46 -1.57
C SER A 76 1.89 4.37 -0.55
N VAL A 77 2.14 4.17 0.74
CA VAL A 77 1.67 5.06 1.81
C VAL A 77 2.28 6.46 1.69
N LYS A 78 3.61 6.55 1.50
CA LYS A 78 4.30 7.84 1.33
C LYS A 78 3.80 8.63 0.12
N ILE A 79 3.63 7.95 -1.03
CA ILE A 79 3.11 8.55 -2.26
C ILE A 79 1.69 9.06 -2.07
N LYS A 80 0.82 8.26 -1.42
CA LYS A 80 -0.55 8.68 -1.10
C LYS A 80 -0.57 9.94 -0.23
N THR A 81 0.29 10.01 0.78
CA THR A 81 0.43 11.18 1.65
C THR A 81 0.91 12.41 0.85
N SER A 82 1.97 12.29 0.05
CA SER A 82 2.48 13.40 -0.76
C SER A 82 1.43 13.92 -1.75
N VAL A 83 0.69 13.02 -2.42
CA VAL A 83 -0.38 13.43 -3.32
C VAL A 83 -1.55 14.10 -2.56
N ALA A 84 -1.91 13.64 -1.36
CA ALA A 84 -2.92 14.31 -0.54
C ALA A 84 -2.48 15.74 -0.17
N ASN A 85 -1.23 15.91 0.28
CA ASN A 85 -0.66 17.22 0.60
C ASN A 85 -0.67 18.16 -0.62
N ILE A 86 -0.34 17.64 -1.81
CA ILE A 86 -0.42 18.40 -3.07
C ILE A 86 -1.86 18.83 -3.37
N LYS A 87 -2.84 17.92 -3.22
CA LYS A 87 -4.25 18.24 -3.44
C LYS A 87 -4.75 19.33 -2.48
N ASP A 88 -4.38 19.25 -1.22
CA ASP A 88 -4.76 20.23 -0.20
C ASP A 88 -4.13 21.61 -0.49
N ALA A 89 -2.86 21.64 -0.91
CA ALA A 89 -2.19 22.87 -1.33
C ALA A 89 -2.83 23.51 -2.57
N MET A 90 -3.32 22.69 -3.51
CA MET A 90 -4.04 23.17 -4.70
C MET A 90 -5.48 23.61 -4.40
N GLY A 91 -6.15 22.98 -3.44
CA GLY A 91 -7.55 23.28 -3.09
C GLY A 91 -7.77 24.64 -2.44
N ASN A 92 -6.73 25.27 -1.90
CA ASN A 92 -6.80 26.64 -1.41
C ASN A 92 -6.89 27.62 -2.59
N LYS A 93 -8.00 28.36 -2.69
CA LYS A 93 -8.37 29.27 -3.80
C LYS A 93 -7.32 30.34 -4.16
N SER A 94 -6.28 30.52 -3.36
CA SER A 94 -5.07 31.23 -3.77
C SER A 94 -3.85 30.37 -3.50
N LEU A 95 -3.04 30.14 -4.53
CA LEU A 95 -1.66 29.64 -4.42
C LEU A 95 -0.80 30.68 -3.69
N ASP A 96 -0.90 30.69 -2.37
CA ASP A 96 -0.05 31.49 -1.52
C ASP A 96 1.37 30.89 -1.44
N ALA A 97 2.31 31.65 -0.86
CA ALA A 97 3.71 31.21 -0.76
C ALA A 97 3.85 29.88 0.00
N LYS A 98 2.94 29.61 0.95
CA LYS A 98 2.92 28.37 1.72
C LYS A 98 2.53 27.18 0.83
N SER A 99 1.46 27.33 0.06
CA SER A 99 0.97 26.29 -0.86
C SER A 99 1.99 26.01 -1.97
N ALA A 100 2.66 27.06 -2.48
CA ALA A 100 3.75 26.91 -3.44
C ALA A 100 4.94 26.12 -2.87
N ASN A 101 5.32 26.36 -1.61
CA ASN A 101 6.38 25.60 -0.94
C ASN A 101 6.01 24.13 -0.74
N VAL A 102 4.78 23.85 -0.30
CA VAL A 102 4.28 22.47 -0.14
C VAL A 102 4.30 21.73 -1.48
N LEU A 103 3.84 22.37 -2.56
CA LEU A 103 3.88 21.76 -3.89
C LEU A 103 5.29 21.39 -4.33
N LYS A 104 6.27 22.27 -4.05
CA LYS A 104 7.67 22.03 -4.37
C LYS A 104 8.26 20.88 -3.55
N GLU A 105 8.08 20.91 -2.25
CA GLU A 105 8.58 19.87 -1.33
C GLU A 105 8.01 18.49 -1.69
N GLU A 106 6.70 18.40 -1.91
CA GLU A 106 6.06 17.12 -2.20
C GLU A 106 6.39 16.60 -3.61
N ASN A 107 6.62 17.48 -4.56
CA ASN A 107 7.16 17.08 -5.87
C ASN A 107 8.58 16.52 -5.77
N GLU A 108 9.45 17.14 -4.98
CA GLU A 108 10.80 16.65 -4.72
C GLU A 108 10.75 15.28 -4.02
N ASN A 109 9.82 15.10 -3.07
CA ASN A 109 9.56 13.81 -2.42
C ASN A 109 9.12 12.75 -3.44
N LEU A 110 8.14 13.03 -4.30
CA LEU A 110 7.67 12.08 -5.32
C LEU A 110 8.77 11.69 -6.31
N ASN A 111 9.59 12.64 -6.77
CA ASN A 111 10.75 12.37 -7.62
C ASN A 111 11.79 11.49 -6.92
N ARG A 112 12.05 11.74 -5.64
CA ARG A 112 12.93 10.90 -4.81
C ARG A 112 12.37 9.49 -4.69
N TYR A 113 11.09 9.32 -4.36
CA TYR A 113 10.46 8.01 -4.25
C TYR A 113 10.54 7.22 -5.56
N LEU A 114 10.33 7.85 -6.71
CA LEU A 114 10.50 7.18 -8.01
C LEU A 114 11.94 6.69 -8.21
N THR A 115 12.92 7.46 -7.76
CA THR A 115 14.35 7.09 -7.87
C THR A 115 14.69 5.93 -6.93
N GLU A 116 14.12 5.90 -5.73
CA GLU A 116 14.35 4.85 -4.74
C GLU A 116 13.59 3.55 -5.05
N VAL A 117 12.41 3.64 -5.67
CA VAL A 117 11.60 2.45 -6.02
C VAL A 117 12.20 1.69 -7.20
N LYS A 118 12.67 2.38 -8.25
CA LYS A 118 13.20 1.75 -9.48
C LYS A 118 14.26 0.65 -9.26
N PRO A 119 15.23 0.79 -8.34
CA PRO A 119 16.24 -0.23 -8.10
C PRO A 119 15.85 -1.28 -7.06
N LEU A 120 14.60 -1.32 -6.56
CA LEU A 120 14.20 -2.30 -5.55
C LEU A 120 14.36 -3.72 -6.08
N GLU A 121 15.09 -4.56 -5.33
CA GLU A 121 15.31 -5.95 -5.70
C GLU A 121 14.01 -6.75 -5.63
N HIS A 122 13.72 -7.50 -6.69
CA HIS A 122 12.57 -8.39 -6.79
C HIS A 122 12.89 -9.58 -7.69
N THR A 123 12.12 -10.65 -7.57
CA THR A 123 12.25 -11.79 -8.50
C THR A 123 11.63 -11.46 -9.86
N GLU A 124 12.07 -12.15 -10.91
CA GLU A 124 11.56 -11.96 -12.28
C GLU A 124 10.03 -12.09 -12.39
N LYS A 125 9.42 -12.91 -11.53
CA LYS A 125 7.96 -13.08 -11.47
C LYS A 125 7.22 -11.78 -11.14
N LEU A 126 7.89 -10.81 -10.50
CA LEU A 126 7.34 -9.51 -10.12
C LEU A 126 7.72 -8.39 -11.09
N ASN A 127 8.52 -8.65 -12.14
CA ASN A 127 8.95 -7.61 -13.09
C ASN A 127 7.76 -6.86 -13.71
N SER A 128 6.72 -7.57 -14.11
CA SER A 128 5.52 -6.95 -14.70
C SER A 128 4.81 -6.05 -13.69
N PHE A 129 4.70 -6.50 -12.44
CA PHE A 129 4.12 -5.70 -11.36
C PHE A 129 4.97 -4.45 -11.12
N HIS A 130 6.29 -4.62 -10.98
CA HIS A 130 7.24 -3.56 -10.68
C HIS A 130 7.27 -2.47 -11.75
N ASN A 131 7.30 -2.88 -13.02
CA ASN A 131 7.28 -1.95 -14.14
C ASN A 131 5.99 -1.14 -14.18
N SER A 132 4.82 -1.78 -14.00
CA SER A 132 3.54 -1.09 -13.91
C SER A 132 3.50 -0.10 -12.74
N TYR A 133 3.99 -0.52 -11.57
CA TYR A 133 4.07 0.35 -10.39
C TYR A 133 4.94 1.59 -10.67
N CYS A 134 6.11 1.40 -11.26
CA CYS A 134 7.01 2.50 -11.63
C CYS A 134 6.40 3.44 -12.66
N GLU A 135 5.69 2.94 -13.67
CA GLU A 135 5.02 3.77 -14.68
C GLU A 135 3.87 4.59 -14.07
N TYR A 136 3.08 4.02 -13.16
CA TYR A 136 2.06 4.79 -12.45
C TYR A 136 2.66 5.88 -11.55
N LEU A 137 3.72 5.56 -10.80
CA LEU A 137 4.43 6.56 -10.00
C LEU A 137 5.05 7.65 -10.87
N LYS A 138 5.62 7.30 -12.03
CA LYS A 138 6.13 8.26 -13.00
C LYS A 138 5.04 9.16 -13.57
N SER A 139 3.84 8.63 -13.81
CA SER A 139 2.68 9.45 -14.19
C SER A 139 2.32 10.44 -13.08
N ILE A 140 2.29 10.00 -11.82
CA ILE A 140 2.03 10.88 -10.65
C ILE A 140 3.08 11.99 -10.55
N VAL A 141 4.36 11.65 -10.71
CA VAL A 141 5.47 12.61 -10.74
C VAL A 141 5.26 13.62 -11.86
N GLY A 142 4.95 13.17 -13.08
CA GLY A 142 4.68 14.05 -14.22
C GLY A 142 3.50 15.01 -13.99
N THR A 143 2.42 14.53 -13.36
CA THR A 143 1.29 15.38 -12.93
C THR A 143 1.75 16.42 -11.89
N SER A 144 2.60 16.03 -10.94
CA SER A 144 3.16 16.94 -9.94
C SER A 144 4.10 18.00 -10.55
N ASP A 145 4.92 17.64 -11.52
CA ASP A 145 5.79 18.59 -12.23
C ASP A 145 4.94 19.64 -12.97
N ASN A 146 3.83 19.21 -13.57
CA ASN A 146 2.88 20.10 -14.23
C ASN A 146 2.16 21.01 -13.22
N ALA A 147 1.81 20.50 -12.04
CA ALA A 147 1.23 21.31 -10.97
C ALA A 147 2.14 22.46 -10.54
N ILE A 148 3.45 22.23 -10.41
CA ILE A 148 4.43 23.29 -10.10
C ILE A 148 4.50 24.34 -11.20
N LYS A 149 4.51 23.91 -12.47
CA LYS A 149 4.54 24.84 -13.62
C LYS A 149 3.30 25.73 -13.63
N LEU A 150 2.11 25.16 -13.45
CA LEU A 150 0.87 25.93 -13.39
C LEU A 150 0.85 26.87 -12.19
N ALA A 151 1.29 26.41 -11.02
CA ALA A 151 1.39 27.23 -9.82
C ALA A 151 2.31 28.44 -10.03
N SER A 152 3.46 28.23 -10.67
CA SER A 152 4.42 29.29 -11.01
C SER A 152 3.84 30.32 -11.99
N SER A 153 2.97 29.86 -12.90
CA SER A 153 2.26 30.73 -13.85
C SER A 153 1.01 31.43 -13.29
N LYS A 154 0.65 31.16 -12.02
CA LYS A 154 -0.61 31.60 -11.38
C LYS A 154 -1.87 31.24 -12.18
N ASN A 155 -1.80 30.20 -13.02
CA ASN A 155 -2.90 29.78 -13.86
C ASN A 155 -3.73 28.69 -13.14
N ILE A 156 -4.96 29.04 -12.77
CA ILE A 156 -5.87 28.19 -11.99
C ILE A 156 -6.79 27.35 -12.90
N SER A 157 -6.81 27.60 -14.21
CA SER A 157 -7.79 26.98 -15.13
C SER A 157 -7.54 25.49 -15.42
N GLY A 158 -6.37 24.94 -15.06
CA GLY A 158 -6.02 23.51 -15.24
C GLY A 158 -6.00 22.69 -13.95
N LEU A 159 -6.39 23.28 -12.82
CA LEU A 159 -6.23 22.65 -11.51
C LEU A 159 -7.12 21.40 -11.34
N ASN A 160 -8.36 21.46 -11.82
CA ASN A 160 -9.30 20.34 -11.73
C ASN A 160 -8.83 19.13 -12.56
N GLU A 161 -8.28 19.37 -13.74
CA GLU A 161 -7.74 18.30 -14.59
C GLU A 161 -6.53 17.62 -13.94
N LEU A 162 -5.64 18.39 -13.29
CA LEU A 162 -4.54 17.82 -12.52
C LEU A 162 -5.02 17.00 -11.32
N LEU A 163 -6.05 17.47 -10.60
CA LEU A 163 -6.64 16.73 -9.49
C LEU A 163 -7.22 15.38 -9.95
N GLU A 164 -7.87 15.35 -11.11
CA GLU A 164 -8.36 14.11 -11.74
C GLU A 164 -7.22 13.18 -12.14
N GLN A 165 -6.14 13.70 -12.75
CA GLN A 165 -4.96 12.91 -13.10
C GLN A 165 -4.29 12.31 -11.85
N PHE A 166 -4.17 13.07 -10.75
CA PHE A 166 -3.68 12.56 -9.48
C PHE A 166 -4.59 11.47 -8.90
N ASN A 167 -5.91 11.63 -8.99
CA ASN A 167 -6.87 10.61 -8.56
C ASN A 167 -6.71 9.33 -9.39
N SER A 168 -6.61 9.46 -10.71
CA SER A 168 -6.46 8.33 -11.63
C SER A 168 -5.17 7.56 -11.37
N GLY A 169 -4.03 8.26 -11.26
CA GLY A 169 -2.74 7.62 -10.97
C GLY A 169 -2.73 6.94 -9.59
N LEU A 170 -3.26 7.58 -8.55
CA LEU A 170 -3.37 6.97 -7.23
C LEU A 170 -4.32 5.75 -7.21
N ASP A 171 -5.45 5.81 -7.92
CA ASP A 171 -6.39 4.70 -7.98
C ASP A 171 -5.76 3.49 -8.67
N GLN A 172 -5.02 3.70 -9.77
CA GLN A 172 -4.27 2.64 -10.45
C GLN A 172 -3.19 2.04 -9.54
N LEU A 173 -2.41 2.88 -8.86
CA LEU A 173 -1.36 2.44 -7.95
C LEU A 173 -1.95 1.70 -6.72
N THR A 174 -3.07 2.19 -6.18
CA THR A 174 -3.78 1.58 -5.06
C THR A 174 -4.37 0.22 -5.45
N LYS A 175 -5.03 0.12 -6.61
CA LYS A 175 -5.54 -1.16 -7.13
C LYS A 175 -4.42 -2.18 -7.27
N LEU A 176 -3.33 -1.77 -7.94
CA LEU A 176 -2.18 -2.64 -8.13
C LEU A 176 -1.56 -3.09 -6.79
N SER A 177 -1.36 -2.17 -5.85
CA SER A 177 -0.76 -2.46 -4.54
C SER A 177 -1.70 -3.19 -3.56
N GLY A 178 -3.02 -3.10 -3.75
CA GLY A 178 -4.03 -3.80 -2.97
C GLY A 178 -4.29 -5.24 -3.43
N ASP A 179 -3.80 -5.60 -4.63
CA ASP A 179 -3.83 -6.95 -5.20
C ASP A 179 -2.61 -7.80 -4.78
N LEU A 180 -1.70 -7.27 -3.94
CA LEU A 180 -0.60 -7.98 -3.26
C LEU A 180 -1.07 -8.66 -1.97
#